data_AF-A0A2H4IA55-F1
#
_entry.id   AF-A0A2H4IA55-F1
#
_cell.length_a   1.000
_cell.length_b   1.000
_cell.length_c   1.000
_cell.angle_alpha   90.00
_cell.angle_beta   90.00
_cell.angle_gamma   90.00
#
_symmetry.space_group_name_H-M   'P 1'
#
loop_
_entity.id
_entity.type
_entity.pdbx_description
1 polymer ?
#
loop_
_entity_poly.entity_id
_entity_poly.type
_entity_poly.pdbx_seq_one_letter_code
_entity_poly.pdbx_strand_id
1 'polypeptide(L)'
;MDNSNKPELRAYVGATGSGKGVSVREWLKGAKASRMLVWDPLGEYADFVKTRTDKLADVARAAQAKTFTVAFYPGPDVRTYADKFAMFCRIAFAAGNLVLMVEELADVTSPSYAPMAWKQCTKKGRHAGLRIVAATQRPADIDKHFLGGCTYIRCFTLRFPEDRKAMAGAMNVPLADIGELMTVEEGGATVLNWIERDFRTGKTTRGSKRMGGK
;
A
#
# COMPACT_ATOMS: atom_id res chain seq x y z
N MET A 1 -16.29 13.58 18.87
CA MET A 1 -15.41 12.93 17.87
C MET A 1 -16.28 12.00 17.05
N ASP A 2 -16.41 12.25 15.75
CA ASP A 2 -17.21 11.41 14.86
C ASP A 2 -16.50 10.04 14.67
N ASN A 3 -17.22 8.96 14.96
CA ASN A 3 -16.72 7.58 14.87
C ASN A 3 -17.36 6.82 13.68
N SER A 4 -17.99 7.56 12.75
CA SER A 4 -18.68 7.02 11.57
C SER A 4 -17.76 6.47 10.48
N ASN A 5 -16.50 6.91 10.44
CA ASN A 5 -15.54 6.49 9.44
C ASN A 5 -15.23 4.99 9.56
N LYS A 6 -15.46 4.25 8.47
CA LYS A 6 -15.11 2.82 8.41
C LYS A 6 -13.59 2.66 8.30
N PRO A 7 -12.98 1.70 9.01
CA PRO A 7 -11.56 1.42 8.83
C PRO A 7 -11.31 0.89 7.41
N GLU A 8 -10.26 1.41 6.78
CA GLU A 8 -9.79 0.97 5.47
C GLU A 8 -8.27 1.06 5.41
N LEU A 9 -7.62 -0.02 5.84
CA LEU A 9 -6.19 -0.26 5.68
C LEU A 9 -6.03 -1.46 4.73
N ARG A 10 -5.33 -1.26 3.61
CA ARG A 10 -5.14 -2.27 2.57
C ARG A 10 -3.65 -2.51 2.32
N ALA A 11 -3.24 -3.77 2.35
CA ALA A 11 -1.92 -4.18 1.92
C ALA A 11 -1.98 -4.88 0.56
N TYR A 12 -1.10 -4.50 -0.35
CA TYR A 12 -0.84 -5.22 -1.60
C TYR A 12 0.60 -5.75 -1.59
N VAL A 13 0.75 -7.06 -1.59
CA VAL A 13 2.04 -7.71 -1.33
C VAL A 13 2.38 -8.67 -2.46
N GLY A 14 3.62 -8.63 -2.96
CA GLY A 14 4.08 -9.59 -3.97
C GLY A 14 5.45 -9.24 -4.53
N ALA A 15 6.15 -10.18 -5.14
CA ALA A 15 7.45 -9.93 -5.77
C ALA A 15 7.33 -8.95 -6.97
N THR A 16 8.45 -8.41 -7.45
CA THR A 16 8.48 -7.65 -8.72
C THR A 16 7.89 -8.48 -9.85
N GLY A 17 7.05 -7.84 -10.68
CA GLY A 17 6.33 -8.48 -11.78
C GLY A 17 5.14 -9.37 -11.37
N SER A 18 4.83 -9.50 -10.08
CA SER A 18 3.75 -10.39 -9.61
C SER A 18 2.33 -9.87 -9.83
N GLY A 19 2.16 -8.59 -10.18
CA GLY A 19 0.85 -7.97 -10.40
C GLY A 19 0.36 -7.01 -9.33
N LYS A 20 1.12 -6.78 -8.26
CA LYS A 20 0.71 -5.88 -7.16
C LYS A 20 0.28 -4.49 -7.67
N GLY A 21 1.12 -3.85 -8.50
CA GLY A 21 0.91 -2.48 -8.95
C GLY A 21 -0.32 -2.36 -9.85
N VAL A 22 -0.63 -3.43 -10.60
CA VAL A 22 -1.86 -3.52 -11.39
C VAL A 22 -3.09 -3.42 -10.49
N SER A 23 -3.15 -4.21 -9.41
CA SER A 23 -4.29 -4.17 -8.48
C SER A 23 -4.37 -2.90 -7.65
N VAL A 24 -3.23 -2.32 -7.22
CA VAL A 24 -3.22 -1.01 -6.56
C VAL A 24 -3.84 0.04 -7.47
N ARG A 25 -3.40 0.11 -8.72
CA ARG A 25 -3.92 1.07 -9.72
C ARG A 25 -5.42 0.88 -9.98
N GLU A 26 -5.90 -0.36 -10.08
CA GLU A 26 -7.34 -0.63 -10.21
C GLU A 26 -8.14 -0.12 -9.03
N TRP A 27 -7.65 -0.38 -7.82
CA TRP A 27 -8.29 0.14 -6.62
C TRP A 27 -8.30 1.67 -6.59
N LEU A 28 -7.19 2.32 -6.94
CA LEU A 28 -7.11 3.79 -7.00
C LEU A 28 -8.09 4.37 -8.03
N LYS A 29 -8.23 3.74 -9.21
CA LYS A 29 -9.23 4.13 -10.23
C LYS A 29 -10.65 4.02 -9.69
N GLY A 30 -10.97 2.95 -8.98
CA GLY A 30 -12.28 2.74 -8.36
C GLY A 30 -12.55 3.69 -7.19
N ALA A 31 -11.51 4.03 -6.42
CA ALA A 31 -11.62 4.89 -5.24
C ALA A 31 -11.95 6.35 -5.57
N LYS A 32 -11.64 6.81 -6.79
CA LYS A 32 -11.91 8.16 -7.33
C LYS A 32 -11.64 9.27 -6.30
N ALA A 33 -10.49 9.19 -5.62
CA ALA A 33 -10.19 10.07 -4.50
C ALA A 33 -9.97 11.52 -4.98
N SER A 34 -10.72 12.46 -4.39
CA SER A 34 -10.53 13.90 -4.60
C SER A 34 -9.43 14.52 -3.72
N ARG A 35 -9.02 13.77 -2.68
CA ARG A 35 -7.94 14.08 -1.74
C ARG A 35 -7.03 12.86 -1.63
N MET A 36 -5.79 12.98 -2.11
CA MET A 36 -4.84 11.86 -2.13
C MET A 36 -3.40 12.32 -1.98
N LEU A 37 -2.64 11.59 -1.17
CA LEU A 37 -1.19 11.68 -1.10
C LEU A 37 -0.59 10.32 -1.44
N VAL A 38 0.41 10.31 -2.31
CA VAL A 38 1.14 9.11 -2.72
C VAL A 38 2.62 9.28 -2.38
N TRP A 39 3.16 8.38 -1.55
CA TRP A 39 4.60 8.20 -1.41
C TRP A 39 5.09 7.32 -2.56
N ASP A 40 5.86 7.90 -3.48
CA ASP A 40 6.13 7.33 -4.80
C ASP A 40 7.63 7.40 -5.15
N PRO A 41 8.48 6.56 -4.52
CA PRO A 41 9.92 6.51 -4.81
C PRO A 41 10.24 6.08 -6.24
N LEU A 42 9.30 5.43 -6.95
CA LEU A 42 9.52 4.93 -8.31
C LEU A 42 8.83 5.78 -9.39
N GLY A 43 8.06 6.80 -9.01
CA GLY A 43 7.37 7.68 -9.95
C GLY A 43 6.25 6.99 -10.74
N GLU A 44 5.68 5.91 -10.21
CA GLU A 44 4.71 5.07 -10.91
C GLU A 44 3.31 5.69 -10.95
N TYR A 45 2.97 6.59 -10.03
CA TYR A 45 1.58 7.03 -9.83
C TYR A 45 1.25 8.38 -10.48
N ALA A 46 2.05 8.83 -11.45
CA ALA A 46 1.88 10.10 -12.14
C ALA A 46 0.46 10.31 -12.71
N ASP A 47 -0.14 9.27 -13.31
CA ASP A 47 -1.47 9.34 -13.93
C ASP A 47 -2.63 9.49 -12.92
N PHE A 48 -2.35 9.32 -11.63
CA PHE A 48 -3.35 9.38 -10.56
C PHE A 48 -3.35 10.72 -9.83
N VAL A 49 -2.39 11.59 -10.11
CA VAL A 49 -2.16 12.82 -9.34
C VAL A 49 -2.11 14.06 -10.24
N LYS A 50 -2.56 15.19 -9.72
CA LYS A 50 -2.45 16.50 -10.39
C LYS A 50 -1.08 17.12 -10.20
N THR A 51 -0.36 16.74 -9.15
CA THR A 51 0.93 17.33 -8.79
C THR A 51 1.93 16.25 -8.45
N ARG A 52 3.14 16.39 -8.99
CA ARG A 52 4.33 15.62 -8.60
C ARG A 52 5.34 16.59 -8.01
N THR A 53 5.94 16.23 -6.89
CA THR A 53 6.94 17.10 -6.24
C THR A 53 7.95 16.27 -5.46
N ASP A 54 9.16 16.79 -5.33
CA ASP A 54 10.22 16.29 -4.47
C ASP A 54 10.40 17.15 -3.21
N LYS A 55 9.50 18.12 -2.99
CA LYS A 55 9.51 19.04 -1.85
C LYS A 55 8.32 18.79 -0.93
N LEU A 56 8.60 18.40 0.31
CA LEU A 56 7.56 18.23 1.34
C LEU A 56 6.76 19.51 1.61
N ALA A 57 7.37 20.68 1.42
CA ALA A 57 6.67 21.96 1.55
C ALA A 57 5.53 22.11 0.53
N ASP A 58 5.71 21.61 -0.70
CA ASP A 58 4.68 21.65 -1.73
C ASP A 58 3.55 20.66 -1.42
N VAL A 59 3.89 19.49 -0.87
CA VAL A 59 2.91 18.53 -0.35
C VAL A 59 2.06 19.18 0.74
N ALA A 60 2.70 19.82 1.72
CA ALA A 60 2.02 20.51 2.82
C ALA A 60 1.12 21.64 2.33
N ARG A 61 1.59 22.45 1.36
CA ARG A 61 0.80 23.54 0.75
C ARG A 61 -0.42 22.99 0.01
N ALA A 62 -0.24 21.98 -0.82
CA ALA A 62 -1.33 21.37 -1.59
C ALA A 62 -2.38 20.73 -0.67
N ALA A 63 -1.96 20.14 0.45
CA ALA A 63 -2.84 19.48 1.41
C ALA A 63 -3.83 20.43 2.13
N GLN A 64 -3.62 21.75 2.02
CA GLN A 64 -4.55 22.77 2.54
C GLN A 64 -5.76 22.99 1.61
N ALA A 65 -5.70 22.56 0.35
CA ALA A 65 -6.80 22.72 -0.58
C ALA A 65 -7.99 21.79 -0.25
N LYS A 66 -9.20 22.17 -0.70
CA LYS A 66 -10.39 21.32 -0.57
C LYS A 66 -10.23 19.99 -1.32
N THR A 67 -9.59 20.04 -2.49
CA THR A 67 -9.27 18.88 -3.33
C THR A 67 -7.80 18.94 -3.74
N PHE A 68 -7.09 17.82 -3.65
CA PHE A 68 -5.70 17.71 -4.09
C PHE A 68 -5.36 16.26 -4.37
N THR A 69 -4.46 16.01 -5.31
CA THR A 69 -3.86 14.69 -5.53
C THR A 69 -2.38 14.91 -5.81
N VAL A 70 -1.52 14.43 -4.92
CA VAL A 70 -0.08 14.70 -4.95
C VAL A 70 0.71 13.41 -4.82
N ALA A 71 1.68 13.21 -5.71
CA ALA A 71 2.73 12.21 -5.54
C ALA A 71 4.03 12.88 -5.09
N PHE A 72 4.58 12.37 -3.99
CA PHE A 72 5.85 12.81 -3.45
C PHE A 72 6.95 11.82 -3.82
N TYR A 73 7.95 12.31 -4.55
CA TYR A 73 9.17 11.58 -4.85
C TYR A 73 10.25 11.98 -3.84
N PRO A 74 10.71 11.07 -2.96
CA PRO A 74 11.68 11.39 -1.91
C PRO A 74 13.11 11.66 -2.41
N GLY A 75 13.38 11.54 -3.72
CA GLY A 75 14.75 11.57 -4.25
C GLY A 75 15.41 10.19 -4.21
N PRO A 76 16.64 10.03 -4.71
CA PRO A 76 17.31 8.74 -4.82
C PRO A 76 17.99 8.25 -3.52
N ASP A 77 18.19 9.13 -2.53
CA ASP A 77 18.91 8.79 -1.29
C ASP A 77 17.99 8.20 -0.23
N VAL A 78 17.95 6.87 -0.18
CA VAL A 78 17.15 6.05 0.75
C VAL A 78 17.45 6.39 2.22
N ARG A 79 18.66 6.85 2.56
CA ARG A 79 19.01 7.21 3.96
C ARG A 79 18.17 8.35 4.48
N THR A 80 17.63 9.19 3.59
CA THR A 80 16.77 10.32 3.94
C THR A 80 15.28 9.95 3.99
N TYR A 81 14.92 8.74 3.58
CA TYR A 81 13.52 8.36 3.41
C TYR A 81 12.77 8.34 4.73
N ALA A 82 13.38 7.82 5.81
CA ALA A 82 12.71 7.70 7.10
C ALA A 82 12.18 9.06 7.62
N ASP A 83 13.01 10.11 7.56
CA ASP A 83 12.65 11.45 8.01
C ASP A 83 11.61 12.11 7.09
N LYS A 84 11.81 11.96 5.77
CA LYS A 84 10.88 12.48 4.78
C LYS A 84 9.52 11.80 4.89
N PHE A 85 9.49 10.49 5.07
CA PHE A 85 8.28 9.69 5.24
C PHE A 85 7.58 10.02 6.55
N ALA A 86 8.33 10.24 7.63
CA ALA A 86 7.75 10.69 8.89
C ALA A 86 7.04 12.04 8.72
N MET A 87 7.65 13.01 8.04
CA MET A 87 7.02 14.30 7.75
C MET A 87 5.81 14.15 6.81
N PHE A 88 5.94 13.34 5.75
CA PHE A 88 4.85 13.04 4.83
C PHE A 88 3.63 12.45 5.55
N CYS A 89 3.83 11.51 6.48
CA CYS A 89 2.78 10.95 7.31
C CYS A 89 2.14 12.00 8.24
N ARG A 90 2.93 12.92 8.82
CA ARG A 90 2.39 14.02 9.65
C ARG A 90 1.47 14.92 8.82
N ILE A 91 1.89 15.28 7.60
CA ILE A 91 1.08 16.07 6.66
C ILE A 91 -0.22 15.32 6.33
N ALA A 92 -0.13 14.03 6.00
CA ALA A 92 -1.31 13.21 5.69
C ALA A 92 -2.30 13.16 6.86
N PHE A 93 -1.82 12.90 8.08
CA PHE A 93 -2.66 12.83 9.27
C PHE A 93 -3.33 14.17 9.59
N ALA A 94 -2.58 15.28 9.49
CA ALA A 94 -3.11 16.61 9.74
C ALA A 94 -4.15 17.04 8.68
N ALA A 95 -3.92 16.68 7.41
CA ALA A 95 -4.83 17.02 6.31
C ALA A 95 -6.16 16.24 6.39
N GLY A 96 -6.10 14.97 6.80
CA GLY A 96 -7.27 14.11 6.99
C GLY A 96 -8.13 13.90 5.73
N ASN A 97 -9.15 13.06 5.87
CA ASN A 97 -10.17 12.79 4.85
C ASN A 97 -9.57 12.53 3.46
N LEU A 98 -8.56 11.66 3.38
CA LEU A 98 -7.77 11.42 2.16
C LEU A 98 -7.41 9.95 1.97
N VAL A 99 -7.02 9.61 0.74
CA VAL A 99 -6.31 8.36 0.45
C VAL A 99 -4.81 8.58 0.64
N LEU A 100 -4.19 7.79 1.51
CA LEU A 100 -2.74 7.73 1.70
C LEU A 100 -2.22 6.45 1.05
N MET A 101 -1.55 6.58 -0.09
CA MET A 101 -0.90 5.46 -0.78
C MET A 101 0.60 5.47 -0.48
N VAL A 102 1.16 4.33 -0.08
CA VAL A 102 2.58 4.16 0.20
C VAL A 102 3.15 3.03 -0.64
N GLU A 103 3.93 3.37 -1.67
CA GLU A 103 4.69 2.38 -2.42
C GLU A 103 6.00 2.07 -1.71
N GLU A 104 6.46 0.82 -1.84
CA GLU A 104 7.67 0.28 -1.21
C GLU A 104 7.82 0.59 0.29
N LEU A 105 6.85 0.09 1.10
CA LEU A 105 6.84 0.28 2.55
C LEU A 105 8.10 -0.26 3.27
N ALA A 106 8.81 -1.22 2.66
CA ALA A 106 10.04 -1.79 3.22
C ALA A 106 11.21 -0.80 3.21
N ASP A 107 11.17 0.25 2.40
CA ASP A 107 12.22 1.29 2.38
C ASP A 107 12.11 2.28 3.55
N VAL A 108 10.98 2.27 4.25
CA VAL A 108 10.64 3.28 5.29
C VAL A 108 10.22 2.67 6.63
N THR A 109 10.12 1.35 6.69
CA THR A 109 9.81 0.60 7.91
C THR A 109 10.70 -0.64 8.01
N SER A 110 10.72 -1.27 9.18
CA SER A 110 11.36 -2.56 9.39
C SER A 110 10.49 -3.43 10.31
N PRO A 111 10.81 -4.72 10.50
CA PRO A 111 10.05 -5.57 11.42
C PRO A 111 9.97 -5.02 12.86
N SER A 112 11.03 -4.33 13.30
CA SER A 112 11.17 -3.75 14.63
C SER A 112 10.96 -2.23 14.69
N TYR A 113 10.83 -1.56 13.54
CA TYR A 113 10.76 -0.11 13.45
C TYR A 113 9.68 0.40 12.50
N ALA A 114 9.01 1.47 12.91
CA ALA A 114 8.18 2.28 12.04
C ALA A 114 8.14 3.69 12.62
N PRO A 115 8.21 4.76 11.78
CA PRO A 115 8.09 6.12 12.26
C PRO A 115 6.79 6.33 13.05
N MET A 116 6.86 7.09 14.14
CA MET A 116 5.69 7.34 14.99
C MET A 116 4.53 7.98 14.24
N ALA A 117 4.82 8.83 13.25
CA ALA A 117 3.82 9.42 12.38
C ALA A 117 3.09 8.38 11.51
N TRP A 118 3.81 7.38 10.98
CA TRP A 118 3.20 6.26 10.27
C TRP A 118 2.32 5.42 11.20
N LYS A 119 2.81 5.08 12.39
CA LYS A 119 2.02 4.38 13.43
C LYS A 119 0.76 5.16 13.80
N GLN A 120 0.83 6.49 13.83
CA GLN A 120 -0.33 7.34 14.07
C GLN A 120 -1.33 7.26 12.92
N CYS A 121 -0.89 7.31 11.66
CA CYS A 121 -1.75 7.08 10.50
C CYS A 121 -2.44 5.72 10.58
N THR A 122 -1.70 4.63 10.81
CA THR A 122 -2.29 3.28 10.77
C THR A 122 -3.20 2.99 11.97
N LYS A 123 -2.84 3.45 13.18
CA LYS A 123 -3.64 3.18 14.40
C LYS A 123 -4.79 4.15 14.62
N LYS A 124 -4.62 5.43 14.25
CA LYS A 124 -5.59 6.50 14.54
C LYS A 124 -6.18 7.15 13.29
N GLY A 125 -5.73 6.75 12.09
CA GLY A 125 -6.13 7.36 10.82
C GLY A 125 -7.63 7.30 10.55
N ARG A 126 -8.34 6.29 11.06
CA ARG A 126 -9.82 6.22 10.96
C ARG A 126 -10.49 7.48 11.51
N HIS A 127 -10.02 7.98 12.66
CA HIS A 127 -10.56 9.20 13.27
C HIS A 127 -10.23 10.46 12.46
N ALA A 128 -9.15 10.42 11.68
CA ALA A 128 -8.77 11.47 10.75
C ALA A 128 -9.35 11.25 9.33
N GLY A 129 -10.20 10.23 9.11
CA GLY A 129 -10.79 9.92 7.80
C GLY A 129 -9.78 9.41 6.77
N LEU A 130 -8.67 8.81 7.20
CA LEU A 130 -7.67 8.23 6.31
C LEU A 130 -8.13 6.87 5.78
N ARG A 131 -8.03 6.70 4.45
CA ARG A 131 -8.02 5.40 3.78
C ARG A 131 -6.59 5.11 3.37
N ILE A 132 -6.00 4.04 3.90
CA ILE A 132 -4.58 3.76 3.75
C ILE A 132 -4.40 2.57 2.83
N VAL A 133 -3.53 2.73 1.85
CA VAL A 133 -3.05 1.65 0.99
C VAL A 133 -1.53 1.63 1.07
N ALA A 134 -0.95 0.46 1.30
CA ALA A 134 0.49 0.29 1.20
C ALA A 134 0.84 -0.94 0.38
N ALA A 135 1.94 -0.84 -0.36
CA ALA A 135 2.49 -1.92 -1.15
C ALA A 135 3.92 -2.23 -0.71
N THR A 136 4.30 -3.50 -0.80
CA THR A 136 5.69 -3.92 -0.55
C THR A 136 6.03 -5.18 -1.34
N GLN A 137 7.31 -5.38 -1.64
CA GLN A 137 7.83 -6.63 -2.19
C GLN A 137 8.07 -7.69 -1.11
N ARG A 138 8.52 -7.26 0.07
CA ARG A 138 9.09 -8.11 1.11
C ARG A 138 8.29 -7.93 2.41
N PRO A 139 7.18 -8.65 2.59
CA PRO A 139 6.35 -8.54 3.79
C PRO A 139 7.08 -8.95 5.08
N ALA A 140 8.13 -9.77 4.98
CA ALA A 140 8.99 -10.07 6.11
C ALA A 140 9.67 -8.80 6.64
N ASP A 141 9.97 -7.82 5.77
CA ASP A 141 10.80 -6.65 6.05
C ASP A 141 10.01 -5.41 6.48
N ILE A 142 8.68 -5.48 6.61
CA ILE A 142 7.85 -4.35 7.05
C ILE A 142 7.34 -4.50 8.49
N ASP A 143 6.86 -3.38 9.04
CA ASP A 143 6.33 -3.33 10.40
C ASP A 143 5.06 -4.19 10.56
N LYS A 144 5.03 -4.97 11.66
CA LYS A 144 3.93 -5.90 11.93
C LYS A 144 2.66 -5.22 12.43
N HIS A 145 2.76 -3.97 12.88
CA HIS A 145 1.59 -3.21 13.31
C HIS A 145 0.68 -2.85 12.13
N PHE A 146 1.27 -2.51 10.98
CA PHE A 146 0.52 -2.28 9.76
C PHE A 146 -0.18 -3.56 9.28
N LEU A 147 0.55 -4.67 9.14
CA LEU A 147 -0.03 -5.94 8.70
C LEU A 147 -1.15 -6.42 9.65
N GLY A 148 -0.91 -6.40 10.96
CA GLY A 148 -1.92 -6.79 11.95
C GLY A 148 -3.12 -5.83 12.04
N GLY A 149 -3.00 -4.60 11.55
CA GLY A 149 -4.08 -3.61 11.48
C GLY A 149 -4.84 -3.58 10.15
N CYS A 150 -4.42 -4.37 9.15
CA CYS A 150 -5.04 -4.35 7.83
C CYS A 150 -6.48 -4.87 7.86
N THR A 151 -7.37 -4.14 7.21
CA THR A 151 -8.73 -4.60 6.92
C THR A 151 -8.77 -5.50 5.68
N TYR A 152 -7.81 -5.29 4.76
CA TYR A 152 -7.64 -6.07 3.55
C TYR A 152 -6.18 -6.39 3.32
N ILE A 153 -5.90 -7.62 2.92
CA ILE A 153 -4.59 -8.01 2.43
C ILE A 153 -4.79 -8.77 1.13
N ARG A 154 -4.16 -8.32 0.05
CA ARG A 154 -4.03 -9.08 -1.21
C ARG A 154 -2.58 -9.47 -1.40
N CYS A 155 -2.33 -10.77 -1.50
CA CYS A 155 -1.02 -11.34 -1.73
C CYS A 155 -0.96 -11.95 -3.14
N PHE A 156 0.12 -11.66 -3.85
CA PHE A 156 0.51 -12.25 -5.12
C PHE A 156 1.70 -13.19 -4.88
N THR A 157 2.27 -13.72 -5.96
CA THR A 157 3.49 -14.54 -5.97
C THR A 157 4.60 -13.97 -5.09
N LEU A 158 5.10 -14.78 -4.16
CA LEU A 158 6.25 -14.49 -3.30
C LEU A 158 7.31 -15.58 -3.50
N ARG A 159 8.57 -15.16 -3.63
CA ARG A 159 9.69 -16.07 -3.98
C ARG A 159 10.42 -16.58 -2.74
N PHE A 160 10.61 -15.71 -1.74
CA PHE A 160 11.39 -16.04 -0.57
C PHE A 160 10.54 -16.79 0.48
N PRO A 161 11.03 -17.90 1.09
CA PRO A 161 10.27 -18.66 2.07
C PRO A 161 9.78 -17.85 3.27
N GLU A 162 10.60 -16.93 3.77
CA GLU A 162 10.31 -16.12 4.95
C GLU A 162 9.16 -15.14 4.69
N ASP A 163 9.07 -14.60 3.46
CA ASP A 163 7.95 -13.76 3.05
C ASP A 163 6.64 -14.56 2.97
N ARG A 164 6.71 -15.79 2.44
CA ARG A 164 5.55 -16.69 2.38
C ARG A 164 5.04 -17.02 3.78
N LYS A 165 5.96 -17.34 4.71
CA LYS A 165 5.63 -17.56 6.14
C LYS A 165 5.03 -16.33 6.79
N ALA A 166 5.63 -15.15 6.57
CA ALA A 166 5.13 -13.89 7.10
C ALA A 166 3.71 -13.60 6.60
N MET A 167 3.43 -13.82 5.31
CA MET A 167 2.09 -13.58 4.76
C MET A 167 1.06 -14.63 5.16
N ALA A 168 1.43 -15.90 5.23
CA ALA A 168 0.53 -16.94 5.73
C ALA A 168 0.04 -16.59 7.15
N GLY A 169 0.95 -16.17 8.03
CA GLY A 169 0.63 -15.69 9.37
C GLY A 169 -0.20 -14.41 9.36
N ALA A 170 0.20 -13.40 8.59
CA ALA A 170 -0.51 -12.12 8.52
C ALA A 170 -1.94 -12.25 7.96
N MET A 171 -2.16 -13.16 7.00
CA MET A 171 -3.47 -13.40 6.37
C MET A 171 -4.33 -14.41 7.11
N ASN A 172 -3.75 -15.17 8.06
CA ASN A 172 -4.34 -16.33 8.70
C ASN A 172 -4.85 -17.37 7.69
N VAL A 173 -3.96 -17.80 6.78
CA VAL A 173 -4.23 -18.84 5.77
C VAL A 173 -3.11 -19.89 5.77
N PRO A 174 -3.36 -21.11 5.26
CA PRO A 174 -2.31 -22.12 5.12
C PRO A 174 -1.10 -21.61 4.33
N LEU A 175 0.11 -22.02 4.73
CA LEU A 175 1.34 -21.66 4.00
C LEU A 175 1.34 -22.20 2.56
N ALA A 176 0.73 -23.36 2.34
CA ALA A 176 0.57 -23.96 1.01
C ALA A 176 -0.16 -23.01 0.05
N ASP A 177 -1.25 -22.37 0.49
CA ASP A 177 -2.02 -21.41 -0.31
C ASP A 177 -1.16 -20.24 -0.81
N ILE A 178 -0.22 -19.76 0.01
CA ILE A 178 0.72 -18.70 -0.40
C ILE A 178 1.81 -19.27 -1.31
N GLY A 179 2.27 -20.49 -1.03
CA GLY A 179 3.31 -21.17 -1.79
C GLY A 179 2.89 -21.56 -3.22
N GLU A 180 1.59 -21.73 -3.46
CA GLU A 180 1.01 -22.06 -4.76
C GLU A 180 0.75 -20.83 -5.65
N LEU A 181 0.87 -19.61 -5.10
CA LEU A 181 0.70 -18.40 -5.89
C LEU A 181 1.83 -18.29 -6.92
N MET A 182 1.45 -18.34 -8.19
CA MET A 182 2.36 -18.25 -9.33
C MET A 182 1.95 -17.15 -10.29
N THR A 183 2.94 -16.49 -10.88
CA THR A 183 2.79 -15.66 -12.07
C THR A 183 3.24 -16.51 -13.24
N VAL A 184 2.33 -16.81 -14.17
CA VAL A 184 2.59 -17.75 -15.27
C VAL A 184 2.43 -17.07 -16.62
N GLU A 185 3.27 -17.45 -17.58
CA GLU A 185 3.13 -17.07 -18.98
C GLU A 185 2.39 -18.19 -19.71
N GLU A 186 1.19 -17.92 -20.23
CA GLU A 186 0.35 -18.91 -20.89
C GLU A 186 -0.26 -18.31 -22.16
N GLY A 187 0.04 -18.91 -23.33
CA GLY A 187 -0.57 -18.50 -24.60
C GLY A 187 -0.32 -17.03 -24.96
N GLY A 188 0.88 -16.52 -24.67
CA GLY A 188 1.28 -15.12 -24.93
C GLY A 188 0.68 -14.11 -23.95
N ALA A 189 0.12 -14.56 -22.83
CA ALA A 189 -0.43 -13.73 -21.77
C ALA A 189 0.23 -14.04 -20.42
N THR A 190 0.42 -13.00 -19.61
CA THR A 190 0.83 -13.15 -18.21
C THR A 190 -0.40 -13.31 -17.32
N VAL A 191 -0.52 -14.41 -16.59
CA VAL A 191 -1.58 -14.63 -15.60
C VAL A 191 -1.04 -14.40 -14.20
N LEU A 192 -1.65 -13.44 -13.51
CA LEU A 192 -1.31 -12.99 -12.15
C LEU A 192 -2.27 -13.64 -11.16
N ASN A 193 -1.82 -14.64 -10.42
CA ASN A 193 -2.64 -15.26 -9.36
C ASN A 193 -2.51 -14.51 -8.05
N TRP A 194 -3.61 -14.45 -7.30
CA TRP A 194 -3.66 -13.79 -6.00
C TRP A 194 -4.62 -14.49 -5.03
N ILE A 195 -4.34 -14.26 -3.75
CA ILE A 195 -5.25 -14.54 -2.65
C ILE A 195 -5.52 -13.22 -1.91
N GLU A 196 -6.77 -13.02 -1.52
CA GLU A 196 -7.20 -11.84 -0.79
C GLU A 196 -7.96 -12.26 0.47
N ARG A 197 -7.66 -11.57 1.57
CA ARG A 197 -8.35 -11.71 2.85
C ARG A 197 -9.02 -10.39 3.20
N ASP A 198 -10.33 -10.45 3.41
CA ASP A 198 -11.11 -9.37 4.03
C ASP A 198 -11.32 -9.68 5.50
N PHE A 199 -10.62 -8.96 6.37
CA PHE A 199 -10.69 -9.15 7.82
C PHE A 199 -11.99 -8.66 8.43
N ARG A 200 -12.78 -7.86 7.70
CA ARG A 200 -14.06 -7.33 8.19
C ARG A 200 -15.17 -8.35 8.04
N THR A 201 -15.09 -9.19 7.01
CA THR A 201 -16.07 -10.25 6.72
C THR A 201 -15.54 -11.65 7.05
N GLY A 202 -14.24 -11.79 7.27
CA GLY A 202 -13.60 -13.10 7.44
C GLY A 202 -13.52 -13.91 6.14
N LYS A 203 -13.79 -13.30 4.98
CA LYS A 203 -13.78 -13.98 3.69
C LYS A 203 -12.37 -14.04 3.12
N THR A 204 -11.98 -15.21 2.63
CA THR A 204 -10.80 -15.39 1.77
C THR A 204 -11.28 -15.66 0.34
N THR A 205 -10.74 -14.93 -0.62
CA THR A 205 -11.00 -15.12 -2.06
C THR A 205 -9.70 -15.41 -2.78
N ARG A 206 -9.78 -16.26 -3.80
CA ARG A 206 -8.69 -16.52 -4.74
C ARG A 206 -9.14 -16.03 -6.10
N GLY A 207 -8.19 -15.54 -6.89
CA GLY A 207 -8.49 -15.15 -8.25
C GLY A 207 -7.23 -14.99 -9.08
N SER A 208 -7.45 -14.74 -10.36
CA SER A 208 -6.39 -14.53 -11.33
C SER A 208 -6.71 -13.31 -12.20
N LYS A 209 -5.67 -12.73 -12.79
CA LYS A 209 -5.81 -11.67 -13.77
C LYS A 209 -4.89 -11.91 -14.95
N ARG A 210 -5.47 -11.99 -16.14
CA ARG A 210 -4.74 -12.13 -17.41
C ARG A 210 -4.32 -10.75 -17.93
N MET A 211 -3.05 -10.58 -18.25
CA MET A 211 -2.42 -9.36 -18.75
C MET A 211 -1.75 -9.65 -20.09
N GLY A 212 -2.12 -8.91 -21.14
CA GLY A 212 -1.62 -9.19 -22.48
C GLY A 212 -2.32 -10.41 -23.11
N GLY A 213 -2.42 -10.38 -24.43
CA GLY A 213 -3.33 -11.20 -25.23
C GLY A 213 -4.07 -10.26 -26.18
N LYS A 214 -3.80 -10.40 -27.48
CA LYS A 214 -4.66 -9.82 -28.51
C LYS A 214 -6.04 -10.47 -28.45
#